data_AF-A0A938WUY3-F1
#
_entry.id   AF-A0A938WUY3-F1
#
_cell.length_a   1.000
_cell.length_b   1.000
_cell.length_c   1.000
_cell.angle_alpha   90.00
_cell.angle_beta   90.00
_cell.angle_gamma   90.00
#
_symmetry.space_group_name_H-M   'P 1'
#
loop_
_entity.id
_entity.type
_entity.pdbx_description
1 polymer ?
#
loop_
_entity_poly.entity_id
_entity_poly.type
_entity_poly.pdbx_seq_one_letter_code
_entity_poly.pdbx_strand_id
1 'polypeptide(L)'
;MKNKTFIAAILCAACAGLPSGLSAQGTTHDSEKEKQWKSMENGPWDFAPDWYYYFLHNGYSGAEMYWKWAGFKSGFRVRFKEEDSNVKCIMPVRVTAEETQRQKAEKAEQERVRIEELYKEELLREADRSVDLTYASYRDEFDRMQACISDGLLYCMTKSGGKLKRQVDELSRRNEVLCEGIAYIHKTGIGYGLENAKRQQAYEDAKTEMGVLVSRTAHLCAVAATHY
;
A
#
# COMPACT_ATOMS: atom_id res chain seq x y z
N MET A 1 -15.11 29.40 71.20
CA MET A 1 -14.35 28.86 70.05
C MET A 1 -13.29 27.79 70.42
N LYS A 2 -12.93 27.58 71.70
CA LYS A 2 -11.86 26.64 72.09
C LYS A 2 -12.26 25.14 72.18
N ASN A 3 -13.54 24.82 72.41
CA ASN A 3 -13.97 23.42 72.59
C ASN A 3 -14.14 22.65 71.27
N LYS A 4 -14.53 23.35 70.18
CA LYS A 4 -14.73 22.71 68.86
C LYS A 4 -13.40 22.33 68.20
N THR A 5 -12.34 23.11 68.42
CA THR A 5 -10.98 22.81 67.94
C THR A 5 -10.34 21.65 68.70
N PHE A 6 -10.63 21.51 70.00
CA PHE A 6 -10.14 20.39 70.81
C PHE A 6 -10.81 19.06 70.42
N ILE A 7 -12.12 19.07 70.18
CA ILE A 7 -12.86 17.87 69.73
C ILE A 7 -12.41 17.45 68.32
N ALA A 8 -12.18 18.40 67.41
CA ALA A 8 -11.66 18.11 66.08
C ALA A 8 -10.24 17.51 66.12
N ALA A 9 -9.37 17.99 67.02
CA ALA A 9 -8.03 17.44 67.20
C ALA A 9 -8.03 16.01 67.76
N ILE A 10 -8.94 15.70 68.68
CA ILE A 10 -9.10 14.34 69.24
C ILE A 10 -9.65 13.37 68.19
N LEU A 11 -10.60 13.82 67.35
CA LEU A 11 -11.15 13.00 66.27
C LEU A 11 -10.09 12.68 65.19
N CYS A 12 -9.24 13.66 64.84
CA CYS A 12 -8.14 13.44 63.90
C CYS A 12 -7.05 12.52 64.48
N ALA A 13 -6.75 12.61 65.78
CA ALA A 13 -5.81 11.71 66.45
C ALA A 13 -6.35 10.27 66.54
N ALA A 14 -7.66 10.09 66.74
CA ALA A 14 -8.31 8.77 66.73
C ALA A 14 -8.29 8.10 65.35
N CYS A 15 -8.41 8.88 64.27
CA CYS A 15 -8.28 8.35 62.90
C CYS A 15 -6.83 8.02 62.50
N ALA A 16 -5.84 8.70 63.09
CA ALA A 16 -4.41 8.45 62.83
C ALA A 16 -3.84 7.24 63.57
N GLY A 17 -4.57 6.68 64.56
CA GLY A 17 -4.17 5.52 65.35
C GLY A 17 -4.67 4.18 64.79
N LEU A 18 -5.42 4.17 63.69
CA LEU A 18 -5.74 2.93 63.00
C LEU A 18 -4.47 2.45 62.30
N PRO A 19 -3.93 1.26 62.64
CA PRO A 19 -2.82 0.71 61.88
C PRO A 19 -3.32 0.50 60.46
N SER A 20 -2.91 1.39 59.56
CA SER A 20 -2.92 1.16 58.13
C SER A 20 -1.85 0.10 57.84
N GLY A 21 -2.16 -1.13 58.26
CA GLY A 21 -1.58 -2.34 57.71
C GLY A 21 -2.05 -2.47 56.27
N LEU A 22 -1.55 -1.59 55.40
CA LEU A 22 -1.51 -1.83 53.97
C LEU A 22 -0.50 -2.96 53.77
N SER A 23 -0.91 -4.19 54.10
CA SER A 23 -0.33 -5.35 53.47
C SER A 23 -0.64 -5.17 52.00
N ALA A 24 0.37 -4.81 51.21
CA ALA A 24 0.31 -5.04 49.77
C ALA A 24 -0.17 -6.50 49.61
N GLN A 25 -1.31 -6.69 48.95
CA GLN A 25 -1.85 -8.03 48.73
C GLN A 25 -0.81 -8.79 47.92
N GLY A 26 -0.05 -9.67 48.58
CA GLY A 26 0.84 -10.60 47.89
C GLY A 26 0.00 -11.47 46.96
N THR A 27 0.56 -11.86 45.81
CA THR A 27 -0.10 -12.79 44.91
C THR A 27 -0.31 -14.13 45.62
N THR A 28 -1.52 -14.36 46.14
CA THR A 28 -1.93 -15.62 46.75
C THR A 28 -2.40 -16.56 45.64
N HIS A 29 -1.72 -17.70 45.49
CA HIS A 29 -2.13 -18.73 44.56
C HIS A 29 -3.38 -19.44 45.07
N ASP A 30 -4.44 -19.43 44.27
CA ASP A 30 -5.72 -20.10 44.55
C ASP A 30 -5.87 -21.25 43.55
N SER A 31 -5.76 -22.48 44.04
CA SER A 31 -5.79 -23.68 43.21
C SER A 31 -7.13 -23.88 42.51
N GLU A 32 -8.24 -23.43 43.09
CA GLU A 32 -9.56 -23.59 42.48
C GLU A 32 -9.77 -22.59 41.34
N LYS A 33 -9.26 -21.36 41.49
CA LYS A 33 -9.22 -20.40 40.38
C LYS A 33 -8.30 -20.85 39.25
N GLU A 34 -7.16 -21.46 39.58
CA GLU A 34 -6.27 -22.04 38.57
C GLU A 34 -6.97 -23.16 37.79
N LYS A 35 -7.68 -24.07 38.48
CA LYS A 35 -8.48 -25.13 37.84
C LYS A 35 -9.59 -24.54 36.97
N GLN A 36 -10.27 -23.51 37.44
CA GLN A 36 -11.30 -22.79 36.67
C GLN A 36 -10.72 -22.16 35.40
N TRP A 37 -9.56 -21.52 35.47
CA TRP A 37 -8.91 -20.96 34.27
C TRP A 37 -8.42 -22.06 33.33
N LYS A 38 -7.84 -23.14 33.86
CA LYS A 38 -7.43 -24.29 33.04
C LYS A 38 -8.62 -24.94 32.34
N SER A 39 -9.78 -25.06 33.00
CA SER A 39 -10.98 -25.62 32.39
C SER A 39 -11.55 -24.73 31.28
N MET A 40 -11.39 -23.41 31.38
CA MET A 40 -11.76 -22.49 30.29
C MET A 40 -10.84 -22.58 29.07
N GLU A 41 -9.61 -23.11 29.22
CA GLU A 41 -8.67 -23.29 28.12
C GLU A 41 -8.78 -24.67 27.48
N ASN A 42 -8.43 -25.74 28.20
CA ASN A 42 -8.46 -27.13 27.68
C ASN A 42 -8.50 -28.21 28.78
N GLY A 43 -8.77 -27.80 30.04
CA GLY A 43 -8.72 -28.66 31.21
C GLY A 43 -10.07 -29.28 31.57
N PRO A 44 -10.11 -30.28 32.47
CA PRO A 44 -11.36 -30.81 32.97
C PRO A 44 -12.13 -29.74 33.76
N TRP A 45 -13.46 -29.71 33.59
CA TRP A 45 -14.36 -28.83 34.33
C TRP A 45 -14.59 -29.36 35.76
N ASP A 46 -13.55 -29.28 36.58
CA ASP A 46 -13.49 -29.79 37.95
C ASP A 46 -12.89 -28.73 38.88
N PHE A 47 -13.71 -27.76 39.29
CA PHE A 47 -13.32 -26.65 40.17
C PHE A 47 -14.45 -26.33 41.16
N ALA A 48 -14.10 -26.02 42.40
CA ALA A 48 -15.03 -25.68 43.47
C ALA A 48 -15.19 -24.16 43.61
N PRO A 49 -16.31 -23.65 44.18
CA PRO A 49 -17.43 -24.40 44.78
C PRO A 49 -18.58 -24.73 43.81
N ASP A 50 -18.80 -26.02 43.55
CA ASP A 50 -19.76 -26.52 42.56
C ASP A 50 -21.22 -26.12 42.85
N TRP A 51 -21.63 -26.19 44.12
CA TRP A 51 -22.99 -25.87 44.55
C TRP A 51 -23.35 -24.39 44.37
N TYR A 52 -22.37 -23.48 44.51
CA TYR A 52 -22.59 -22.06 44.29
C TYR A 52 -23.01 -21.81 42.83
N TYR A 53 -22.33 -22.43 41.87
CA TYR A 53 -22.66 -22.33 40.46
C TYR A 53 -23.99 -23.01 40.12
N TYR A 54 -24.29 -24.16 40.72
CA TYR A 54 -25.58 -24.84 40.55
C TYR A 54 -26.79 -24.01 41.02
N PHE A 55 -26.67 -23.30 42.14
CA PHE A 55 -27.80 -22.52 42.67
C PHE A 55 -27.93 -21.13 42.05
N LEU A 56 -26.82 -20.46 41.74
CA LEU A 56 -26.84 -19.03 41.36
C LEU A 56 -26.49 -18.76 39.88
N HIS A 57 -25.80 -19.68 39.21
CA HIS A 57 -25.24 -19.45 37.85
C HIS A 57 -25.49 -20.61 36.88
N ASN A 58 -26.49 -21.44 37.15
CA ASN A 58 -26.72 -22.67 36.41
C ASN A 58 -26.86 -22.47 34.89
N GLY A 59 -27.55 -21.40 34.48
CA GLY A 59 -27.78 -21.07 33.06
C GLY A 59 -26.52 -20.66 32.28
N TYR A 60 -25.39 -20.44 32.95
CA TYR A 60 -24.10 -20.09 32.35
C TYR A 60 -23.07 -21.21 32.49
N SER A 61 -23.01 -21.85 33.66
CA SER A 61 -21.92 -22.76 34.04
C SER A 61 -22.10 -24.20 33.56
N GLY A 62 -23.31 -24.61 33.14
CA GLY A 62 -23.59 -26.00 32.78
C GLY A 62 -23.51 -26.96 33.99
N ALA A 63 -23.96 -26.50 35.16
CA ALA A 63 -23.88 -27.27 36.41
C ALA A 63 -25.05 -28.28 36.50
N GLU A 64 -24.76 -29.57 36.55
CA GLU A 64 -25.78 -30.62 36.66
C GLU A 64 -25.63 -31.38 37.99
N MET A 65 -26.74 -31.50 38.71
CA MET A 65 -26.82 -32.36 39.88
C MET A 65 -27.03 -33.81 39.44
N TYR A 66 -26.18 -34.72 39.93
CA TYR A 66 -26.31 -36.15 39.71
C TYR A 66 -26.15 -36.93 41.01
N TRP A 67 -26.75 -38.12 41.05
CA TRP A 67 -26.57 -39.03 42.18
C TRP A 67 -25.29 -39.84 41.99
N LYS A 68 -24.34 -39.74 42.93
CA LYS A 68 -23.13 -40.57 42.92
C LYS A 68 -23.29 -41.74 43.89
N TRP A 69 -23.30 -42.96 43.35
CA TRP A 69 -23.31 -44.19 44.14
C TRP A 69 -21.94 -44.44 44.78
N ALA A 70 -21.89 -44.50 46.12
CA ALA A 70 -20.67 -44.78 46.89
C ALA A 70 -20.99 -45.42 48.26
N GLY A 71 -21.89 -46.42 48.28
CA GLY A 71 -22.35 -47.08 49.52
C GLY A 71 -23.01 -46.09 50.51
N PHE A 72 -22.61 -46.14 51.78
CA PHE A 72 -23.07 -45.21 52.83
C PHE A 72 -22.65 -43.74 52.61
N LYS A 73 -21.76 -43.45 51.64
CA LYS A 73 -21.38 -42.09 51.23
C LYS A 73 -22.02 -41.68 49.89
N SER A 74 -23.07 -42.38 49.49
CA SER A 74 -23.88 -41.98 48.33
C SER A 74 -24.57 -40.63 48.60
N GLY A 75 -24.67 -39.81 47.56
CA GLY A 75 -25.27 -38.49 47.69
C GLY A 75 -25.28 -37.71 46.40
N PHE A 76 -26.01 -36.60 46.42
CA PHE A 76 -26.04 -35.64 45.32
C PHE A 76 -24.69 -34.92 45.21
N ARG A 77 -24.17 -34.86 44.00
CA ARG A 77 -22.99 -34.07 43.64
C ARG A 77 -23.31 -33.25 42.41
N VAL A 78 -22.63 -32.13 42.28
CA VAL A 78 -22.69 -31.30 41.08
C VAL A 78 -21.49 -31.66 40.22
N ARG A 79 -21.70 -31.71 38.91
CA ARG A 79 -20.63 -31.74 37.90
C ARG A 79 -20.91 -30.65 36.87
N PHE A 80 -19.87 -30.20 36.21
CA PHE A 80 -20.01 -29.28 35.11
C PHE A 80 -19.96 -30.04 33.78
N LYS A 81 -20.90 -29.73 32.89
CA LYS A 81 -20.92 -30.20 31.51
C LYS A 81 -20.75 -29.01 30.59
N GLU A 82 -19.71 -29.04 29.77
CA GLU A 82 -19.43 -27.97 28.82
C GLU A 82 -20.57 -27.80 27.79
N GLU A 83 -21.19 -28.90 27.35
CA GLU A 83 -22.30 -28.87 26.37
C GLU A 83 -23.50 -28.06 26.85
N ASP A 84 -23.81 -28.14 28.15
CA ASP A 84 -24.90 -27.43 28.81
C ASP A 84 -24.48 -26.03 29.26
N SER A 85 -23.20 -25.68 29.15
CA SER A 85 -22.67 -24.37 29.49
C SER A 85 -22.80 -23.40 28.32
N ASN A 86 -23.13 -22.14 28.62
CA ASN A 86 -23.12 -21.09 27.60
C ASN A 86 -21.68 -20.65 27.29
N VAL A 87 -20.78 -20.77 28.27
CA VAL A 87 -19.36 -20.43 28.10
C VAL A 87 -18.54 -21.68 27.90
N LYS A 88 -18.34 -21.98 26.61
CA LYS A 88 -17.49 -23.05 26.11
C LYS A 88 -16.00 -22.72 26.28
N CYS A 89 -15.15 -23.73 26.12
CA CYS A 89 -13.70 -23.55 26.11
C CYS A 89 -13.28 -22.56 25.02
N ILE A 90 -12.28 -21.74 25.33
CA ILE A 90 -11.80 -20.67 24.46
C ILE A 90 -10.83 -21.21 23.39
N MET A 91 -10.16 -22.33 23.66
CA MET A 91 -9.12 -22.89 22.79
C MET A 91 -9.60 -23.18 21.36
N PRO A 92 -10.76 -23.84 21.11
CA PRO A 92 -11.25 -24.04 19.74
C PRO A 92 -11.44 -22.73 18.96
N VAL A 93 -11.91 -21.68 19.62
CA VAL A 93 -12.08 -20.35 19.00
C VAL A 93 -10.73 -19.70 18.72
N ARG A 94 -9.74 -19.85 19.60
CA ARG A 94 -8.37 -19.34 19.38
C ARG A 94 -7.69 -20.06 18.21
N VAL A 95 -7.76 -21.39 18.17
CA VAL A 95 -7.15 -22.20 17.10
C VAL A 95 -7.76 -21.83 15.74
N THR A 96 -9.09 -21.78 15.66
CA THR A 96 -9.77 -21.39 14.40
C THR A 96 -9.46 -19.94 13.98
N ALA A 97 -9.35 -19.01 14.94
CA ALA A 97 -8.96 -17.63 14.66
C ALA A 97 -7.49 -17.54 14.19
N GLU A 98 -6.58 -18.28 14.81
CA GLU A 98 -5.16 -18.34 14.41
C GLU A 98 -4.99 -18.93 13.01
N GLU A 99 -5.67 -20.04 12.72
CA GLU A 99 -5.67 -20.64 11.38
C GLU A 99 -6.26 -19.69 10.34
N THR A 100 -7.36 -19.00 10.66
CA THR A 100 -7.94 -17.98 9.77
C THR A 100 -6.97 -16.84 9.53
N GLN A 101 -6.24 -16.39 10.55
CA GLN A 101 -5.22 -15.34 10.41
C GLN A 101 -4.06 -15.82 9.54
N ARG A 102 -3.59 -17.05 9.71
CA ARG A 102 -2.54 -17.66 8.87
C ARG A 102 -2.98 -17.73 7.41
N GLN A 103 -4.19 -18.18 7.12
CA GLN A 103 -4.73 -18.21 5.75
C GLN A 103 -4.83 -16.81 5.14
N LYS A 104 -5.23 -15.80 5.92
CA LYS A 104 -5.26 -14.41 5.45
C LYS A 104 -3.85 -13.88 5.16
N ALA A 105 -2.89 -14.17 6.03
CA ALA A 105 -1.50 -13.77 5.84
C ALA A 105 -0.88 -14.45 4.61
N GLU A 106 -1.14 -15.74 4.40
CA GLU A 106 -0.67 -16.49 3.24
C GLU A 106 -1.25 -15.93 1.93
N LYS A 107 -2.55 -15.63 1.88
CA LYS A 107 -3.17 -14.99 0.72
C LYS A 107 -2.59 -13.60 0.44
N ALA A 108 -2.40 -12.79 1.49
CA ALA A 108 -1.79 -11.48 1.35
C ALA A 108 -0.35 -11.57 0.83
N GLU A 109 0.40 -12.58 1.24
CA GLU A 109 1.77 -12.83 0.75
C GLU A 109 1.78 -13.21 -0.74
N GLN A 110 0.88 -14.10 -1.17
CA GLN A 110 0.72 -14.47 -2.57
C GLN A 110 0.36 -13.27 -3.45
N GLU A 111 -0.56 -12.42 -2.98
CA GLU A 111 -0.92 -11.17 -3.67
C GLU A 111 0.27 -10.20 -3.71
N ARG A 112 1.04 -10.10 -2.63
CA ARG A 112 2.23 -9.24 -2.56
C ARG A 112 3.27 -9.65 -3.61
N VAL A 113 3.58 -10.94 -3.73
CA VAL A 113 4.54 -11.44 -4.72
C VAL A 113 4.10 -11.07 -6.15
N ARG A 114 2.81 -11.25 -6.46
CA ARG A 114 2.25 -10.88 -7.78
C ARG A 114 2.33 -9.37 -8.03
N ILE A 115 1.99 -8.56 -7.03
CA ILE A 115 2.05 -7.09 -7.14
C ILE A 115 3.51 -6.63 -7.25
N GLU A 116 4.44 -7.27 -6.55
CA GLU A 116 5.85 -6.92 -6.56
C GLU A 116 6.48 -7.13 -7.95
N GLU A 117 6.12 -8.21 -8.64
CA GLU A 117 6.53 -8.45 -10.03
C GLU A 117 6.01 -7.34 -10.95
N LEU A 118 4.72 -7.03 -10.88
CA LEU A 118 4.10 -5.95 -11.67
C LEU A 118 4.72 -4.59 -11.35
N TYR A 119 4.99 -4.31 -10.08
CA TYR A 119 5.63 -3.08 -9.63
C TYR A 119 7.05 -2.95 -10.18
N LYS A 120 7.84 -4.03 -10.16
CA LYS A 120 9.19 -4.04 -10.76
C LYS A 120 9.14 -3.77 -12.26
N GLU A 121 8.17 -4.33 -12.98
CA GLU A 121 7.99 -4.04 -14.41
C GLU A 121 7.63 -2.58 -14.67
N GLU A 122 6.66 -2.02 -13.94
CA GLU A 122 6.26 -0.62 -14.10
C GLU A 122 7.40 0.34 -13.74
N LEU A 123 8.18 0.04 -12.69
CA LEU A 123 9.37 0.82 -12.34
C LEU A 123 10.39 0.85 -13.50
N LEU A 124 10.62 -0.29 -14.16
CA LEU A 124 11.51 -0.37 -15.32
C LEU A 124 10.95 0.40 -16.52
N ARG A 125 9.63 0.31 -16.78
CA ARG A 125 8.97 1.08 -17.86
C ARG A 125 9.02 2.58 -17.58
N GLU A 126 8.83 3.00 -16.34
CA GLU A 126 8.96 4.41 -15.92
C GLU A 126 10.39 4.90 -16.10
N ALA A 127 11.39 4.09 -15.70
CA ALA A 127 12.80 4.42 -15.92
C ALA A 127 13.12 4.58 -17.41
N ASP A 128 12.68 3.67 -18.27
CA ASP A 128 12.87 3.77 -19.73
C ASP A 128 12.21 5.03 -20.32
N ARG A 129 10.98 5.34 -19.89
CA ARG A 129 10.23 6.52 -20.35
C ARG A 129 10.84 7.84 -19.88
N SER A 130 11.53 7.84 -18.74
CA SER A 130 12.04 9.05 -18.09
C SER A 130 13.18 9.72 -18.85
N VAL A 131 13.98 8.94 -19.57
CA VAL A 131 15.15 9.42 -20.31
C VAL A 131 15.04 9.05 -21.77
N ASP A 132 15.28 10.02 -22.64
CA ASP A 132 15.40 9.78 -24.06
C ASP A 132 16.82 9.34 -24.41
N LEU A 133 16.98 8.04 -24.62
CA LEU A 133 18.26 7.44 -24.98
C LEU A 133 18.53 7.46 -26.49
N THR A 134 17.49 7.63 -27.32
CA THR A 134 17.59 7.45 -28.77
C THR A 134 17.87 8.77 -29.49
N TYR A 135 17.44 9.91 -28.96
CA TYR A 135 17.66 11.20 -29.62
C TYR A 135 19.13 11.51 -29.93
N ALA A 136 20.06 11.06 -29.08
CA ALA A 136 21.49 11.26 -29.27
C ALA A 136 22.02 10.69 -30.61
N SER A 137 21.45 9.60 -31.12
CA SER A 137 21.86 9.03 -32.42
C SER A 137 21.28 9.78 -33.63
N TYR A 138 20.17 10.51 -33.45
CA TYR A 138 19.49 11.22 -34.54
C TYR A 138 19.79 12.71 -34.58
N ARG A 139 20.21 13.30 -33.46
CA ARG A 139 20.46 14.75 -33.32
C ARG A 139 21.33 15.30 -34.45
N ASP A 140 22.48 14.70 -34.69
CA ASP A 140 23.44 15.22 -35.66
C ASP A 140 22.90 15.13 -37.11
N GLU A 141 22.09 14.12 -37.42
CA GLU A 141 21.40 14.00 -38.72
C GLU A 141 20.29 15.03 -38.87
N PHE A 142 19.51 15.26 -37.81
CA PHE A 142 18.46 16.27 -37.79
C PHE A 142 19.03 17.68 -37.95
N ASP A 143 20.08 18.01 -37.21
CA ASP A 143 20.78 19.29 -37.31
C ASP A 143 21.33 19.51 -38.73
N ARG A 144 21.92 18.47 -39.33
CA ARG A 144 22.43 18.53 -40.70
C ARG A 144 21.31 18.79 -41.71
N MET A 145 20.20 18.06 -41.63
CA MET A 145 19.08 18.25 -42.56
C MET A 145 18.42 19.62 -42.39
N GLN A 146 18.27 20.09 -41.15
CA GLN A 146 17.74 21.42 -40.85
C GLN A 146 18.65 22.52 -41.40
N ALA A 147 19.97 22.38 -41.26
CA ALA A 147 20.94 23.27 -41.87
C ALA A 147 20.78 23.30 -43.40
N CYS A 148 20.72 22.14 -44.06
CA CYS A 148 20.50 22.06 -45.51
C CYS A 148 19.18 22.72 -45.96
N ILE A 149 18.09 22.54 -45.21
CA ILE A 149 16.80 23.16 -45.52
C ILE A 149 16.90 24.68 -45.38
N SER A 150 17.41 25.17 -44.25
CA SER A 150 17.50 26.61 -43.98
C SER A 150 18.41 27.33 -44.98
N ASP A 151 19.60 26.80 -45.26
CA ASP A 151 20.52 27.34 -46.26
C ASP A 151 19.91 27.32 -47.66
N GLY A 152 19.23 26.23 -48.03
CA GLY A 152 18.59 26.08 -49.34
C GLY A 152 17.42 27.07 -49.53
N LEU A 153 16.57 27.24 -48.52
CA LEU A 153 15.48 28.19 -48.56
C LEU A 153 15.99 29.64 -48.63
N LEU A 154 17.05 29.97 -47.87
CA LEU A 154 17.71 31.27 -47.94
C LEU A 154 18.26 31.53 -49.34
N TYR A 155 18.97 30.56 -49.92
CA TYR A 155 19.48 30.66 -51.28
C TYR A 155 18.37 30.89 -52.31
N CYS A 156 17.24 30.18 -52.20
CA CYS A 156 16.09 30.37 -53.09
C CYS A 156 15.54 31.80 -52.99
N MET A 157 15.47 32.37 -51.78
CA MET A 157 14.98 33.72 -51.57
C MET A 157 15.91 34.79 -52.14
N THR A 158 17.21 34.67 -51.89
CA THR A 158 18.22 35.63 -52.37
C THR A 158 18.34 35.59 -53.88
N LYS A 159 18.39 34.39 -54.47
CA LYS A 159 18.57 34.20 -55.91
C LYS A 159 17.34 34.64 -56.71
N SER A 160 16.13 34.31 -56.24
CA SER A 160 14.89 34.67 -56.94
C SER A 160 14.43 36.11 -56.75
N GLY A 161 15.11 36.90 -55.91
CA GLY A 161 14.67 38.25 -55.53
C GLY A 161 13.28 38.27 -54.88
N GLY A 162 12.92 37.19 -54.18
CA GLY A 162 11.62 37.04 -53.53
C GLY A 162 10.48 36.53 -54.42
N LYS A 163 10.73 36.19 -55.69
CA LYS A 163 9.70 35.63 -56.59
C LYS A 163 9.22 34.23 -56.16
N LEU A 164 10.06 33.46 -55.48
CA LEU A 164 9.73 32.13 -54.94
C LEU A 164 9.21 32.15 -53.50
N LYS A 165 8.88 33.33 -52.95
CA LYS A 165 8.49 33.50 -51.54
C LYS A 165 7.37 32.55 -51.12
N ARG A 166 6.35 32.36 -51.96
CA ARG A 166 5.21 31.47 -51.64
C ARG A 166 5.66 30.02 -51.39
N GLN A 167 6.53 29.48 -52.25
CA GLN A 167 7.05 28.12 -52.06
C GLN A 167 7.97 28.02 -50.86
N VAL A 168 8.80 29.04 -50.64
CA VAL A 168 9.70 29.08 -49.48
C VAL A 168 8.91 29.12 -48.18
N ASP A 169 7.89 29.98 -48.08
CA ASP A 169 7.04 30.09 -46.88
C ASP A 169 6.29 28.77 -46.60
N GLU A 170 5.85 28.04 -47.64
CA GLU A 170 5.20 26.73 -47.48
C GLU A 170 6.16 25.67 -46.92
N LEU A 171 7.39 25.59 -47.46
CA LEU A 171 8.40 24.66 -46.99
C LEU A 171 8.90 25.02 -45.59
N SER A 172 9.04 26.31 -45.27
CA SER A 172 9.41 26.79 -43.94
C SER A 172 8.39 26.34 -42.89
N ARG A 173 7.09 26.57 -43.14
CA ARG A 173 6.04 26.13 -42.19
C ARG A 173 6.01 24.63 -41.99
N ARG A 174 6.22 23.84 -43.04
CA ARG A 174 6.30 22.37 -42.91
C ARG A 174 7.51 21.95 -42.08
N ASN A 175 8.64 22.62 -42.28
CA ASN A 175 9.84 22.36 -41.48
C ASN A 175 9.64 22.73 -40.01
N GLU A 176 9.00 23.86 -39.71
CA GLU A 176 8.66 24.28 -38.35
C GLU A 176 7.79 23.24 -37.63
N VAL A 177 6.71 22.79 -38.27
CA VAL A 177 5.82 21.75 -37.69
C VAL A 177 6.58 20.46 -37.41
N LEU A 178 7.48 20.06 -38.33
CA LEU A 178 8.27 18.84 -38.16
C LEU A 178 9.29 18.98 -37.01
N CYS A 179 9.99 20.10 -36.92
CA CYS A 179 10.92 20.40 -35.83
C CYS A 179 10.20 20.45 -34.48
N GLU A 180 9.01 21.04 -34.41
CA GLU A 180 8.16 21.04 -33.20
C GLU A 180 7.73 19.61 -32.83
N GLY A 181 7.41 18.77 -33.80
CA GLY A 181 7.12 17.35 -33.60
C GLY A 181 8.30 16.57 -33.01
N ILE A 182 9.50 16.74 -33.56
CA ILE A 182 10.74 16.13 -33.04
C ILE A 182 11.01 16.61 -31.61
N ALA A 183 10.86 17.91 -31.36
CA ALA A 183 11.00 18.47 -30.02
C ALA A 183 9.97 17.91 -29.04
N TYR A 184 8.74 17.65 -29.49
CA TYR A 184 7.70 17.02 -28.67
C TYR A 184 8.04 15.57 -28.31
N ILE A 185 8.56 14.77 -29.25
CA ILE A 185 9.01 13.39 -29.00
C ILE A 185 10.15 13.37 -27.96
N HIS A 186 11.05 14.37 -28.04
CA HIS A 186 12.18 14.52 -27.12
C HIS A 186 11.79 15.00 -25.72
N LYS A 187 10.59 15.57 -25.53
CA LYS A 187 10.18 16.04 -24.20
C LYS A 187 10.15 14.89 -23.21
N THR A 188 10.88 15.08 -22.12
CA THR A 188 10.90 14.18 -20.97
C THR A 188 10.19 14.85 -19.79
N GLY A 189 9.55 14.05 -18.93
CA GLY A 189 8.83 14.54 -17.76
C GLY A 189 7.48 13.87 -17.53
N ILE A 190 6.82 14.29 -16.45
CA ILE A 190 5.52 13.74 -16.01
C ILE A 190 4.49 13.96 -17.13
N GLY A 191 3.94 12.87 -17.66
CA GLY A 191 2.92 12.89 -18.72
C GLY A 191 3.44 12.86 -20.16
N TYR A 192 4.76 12.94 -20.37
CA TYR A 192 5.39 12.93 -21.71
C TYR A 192 6.31 11.72 -21.96
N GLY A 193 6.35 10.78 -21.01
CA GLY A 193 7.19 9.60 -21.10
C GLY A 193 6.73 8.61 -22.18
N LEU A 194 7.34 8.68 -23.37
CA LEU A 194 7.29 7.60 -24.35
C LEU A 194 8.39 6.58 -24.08
N GLU A 195 8.10 5.30 -24.31
CA GLU A 195 9.14 4.25 -24.29
C GLU A 195 10.16 4.51 -25.39
N ASN A 196 11.44 4.20 -25.14
CA ASN A 196 12.51 4.50 -26.09
C ASN A 196 12.33 3.75 -27.43
N ALA A 197 11.73 2.56 -27.41
CA ALA A 197 11.39 1.82 -28.63
C ALA A 197 10.40 2.60 -29.52
N LYS A 198 9.42 3.27 -28.93
CA LYS A 198 8.45 4.10 -29.67
C LYS A 198 9.06 5.42 -30.12
N ARG A 199 9.95 6.01 -29.30
CA ARG A 199 10.72 7.20 -29.71
C ARG A 199 11.57 6.90 -30.94
N GLN A 200 12.26 5.76 -30.95
CA GLN A 200 13.08 5.35 -32.10
C GLN A 200 12.26 5.28 -33.38
N GLN A 201 11.10 4.62 -33.35
CA GLN A 201 10.20 4.55 -34.51
C GLN A 201 9.76 5.95 -34.95
N ALA A 202 9.35 6.80 -34.01
CA ALA A 202 8.94 8.17 -34.31
C ALA A 202 10.08 9.02 -34.90
N TYR A 203 11.34 8.80 -34.48
CA TYR A 203 12.50 9.46 -35.04
C TYR A 203 12.85 8.96 -36.44
N GLU A 204 12.71 7.67 -36.72
CA GLU A 204 12.87 7.15 -38.08
C GLU A 204 11.81 7.75 -39.03
N ASP A 205 10.55 7.80 -38.59
CA ASP A 205 9.48 8.42 -39.37
C ASP A 205 9.77 9.91 -39.62
N ALA A 206 10.14 10.67 -38.57
CA ALA A 206 10.50 12.08 -38.71
C ALA A 206 11.73 12.29 -39.62
N LYS A 207 12.71 11.38 -39.57
CA LYS A 207 13.87 11.39 -40.46
C LYS A 207 13.45 11.21 -41.92
N THR A 208 12.55 10.27 -42.20
CA THR A 208 12.04 10.08 -43.56
C THR A 208 11.29 11.32 -44.08
N GLU A 209 10.45 11.93 -43.25
CA GLU A 209 9.71 13.14 -43.61
C GLU A 209 10.64 14.34 -43.84
N MET A 210 11.65 14.50 -43.00
CA MET A 210 12.62 15.57 -43.15
C MET A 210 13.48 15.37 -44.40
N GLY A 211 13.83 14.12 -44.74
CA GLY A 211 14.49 13.78 -46.01
C GLY A 211 13.66 14.17 -47.24
N VAL A 212 12.34 14.03 -47.19
CA VAL A 212 11.43 14.51 -48.25
C VAL A 212 11.45 16.03 -48.34
N LEU A 213 11.50 16.75 -47.21
CA LEU A 213 11.63 18.21 -47.20
C LEU A 213 12.97 18.66 -47.78
N VAL A 214 14.09 18.03 -47.39
CA VAL A 214 15.42 18.30 -47.96
C VAL A 214 15.39 18.14 -49.48
N SER A 215 14.79 17.06 -49.99
CA SER A 215 14.68 16.79 -51.42
C SER A 215 13.85 17.86 -52.15
N ARG A 216 12.73 18.30 -51.56
CA ARG A 216 11.90 19.39 -52.10
C ARG A 216 12.63 20.72 -52.11
N THR A 217 13.36 21.04 -51.04
CA THR A 217 14.17 22.26 -50.95
C THR A 217 15.28 22.24 -51.99
N ALA A 218 15.96 21.10 -52.21
CA ALA A 218 16.96 20.95 -53.26
C ALA A 218 16.35 21.17 -54.66
N HIS A 219 15.15 20.65 -54.91
CA HIS A 219 14.45 20.89 -56.17
C HIS A 219 14.11 22.38 -56.36
N LEU A 220 13.65 23.06 -55.30
CA LEU A 220 13.38 24.50 -55.35
C LEU A 220 14.68 25.29 -55.60
N CYS A 221 15.80 24.89 -55.02
CA CYS A 221 17.11 25.49 -55.28
C CYS A 221 17.53 25.35 -56.74
N ALA A 222 17.29 24.19 -57.34
CA ALA A 222 17.56 23.96 -58.76
C ALA A 222 16.71 24.89 -59.64
N VAL A 223 15.41 25.03 -59.36
CA VAL A 223 14.51 25.96 -60.07
C VAL A 223 14.99 27.41 -59.91
N ALA A 224 15.41 27.79 -58.70
CA ALA A 224 15.95 29.11 -58.45
C ALA A 224 17.23 29.39 -59.24
N ALA A 225 18.09 28.40 -59.44
CA ALA A 225 19.33 28.53 -60.18
C ALA A 225 19.12 28.56 -61.72
N THR A 226 18.10 27.90 -62.25
CA THR A 226 17.85 27.84 -63.69
C THR A 226 16.97 28.96 -64.22
N HIS A 227 16.04 29.47 -63.42
CA HIS A 227 15.02 30.43 -63.88
C HIS A 227 15.19 31.87 -63.36
N TYR A 228 16.12 32.12 -62.43
CA TYR A 228 16.41 33.43 -61.86
C TYR A 228 17.93 33.66 -61.72
#